data_AF-A0A945UVF5-F1
#
_entry.id   AF-A0A945UVF5-F1
#
_cell.length_a   1.000
_cell.length_b   1.000
_cell.length_c   1.000
_cell.angle_alpha   90.00
_cell.angle_beta   90.00
_cell.angle_gamma   90.00
#
_symmetry.space_group_name_H-M   'P 1'
#
loop_
_entity.id
_entity.type
_entity.pdbx_description
1 polymer ?
#
loop_
_entity_poly.entity_id
_entity_poly.type
_entity_poly.pdbx_seq_one_letter_code
_entity_poly.pdbx_strand_id
1 'polypeptide(L)'
;MIASPVDVHEGMTCQITLKAEAVSFPLNAKVARIVAAGAGAVAGLDLTSNDYKERRCLVQVLEPISMGATLKQVSPEAVSQTESDLVALRYYSSASSTLTVWRQNTDDKIHGFELHVQDYYIRSTPKAPEIKIYIDENHAEAKTTDFGSLRLRQNDEEARELRRLYNWIALHLSDQVPDDLNEFLQRYRTEFGSD
;
A
#
# COMPACT_ATOMS: atom_id res chain seq x y z
N MET A 1 15.10 25.66 11.97
CA MET A 1 15.51 26.10 13.32
C MET A 1 14.32 25.92 14.24
N ILE A 2 14.35 24.95 15.16
CA ILE A 2 13.36 24.83 16.23
C ILE A 2 13.83 25.75 17.35
N ALA A 3 12.99 26.70 17.74
CA ALA A 3 13.22 27.59 18.86
C ALA A 3 12.94 26.81 20.17
N SER A 4 14.00 26.62 20.98
CA SER A 4 14.01 25.93 22.28
C SER A 4 13.67 24.42 22.24
N PRO A 5 14.44 23.55 22.92
CA PRO A 5 14.00 22.18 23.15
C PRO A 5 12.75 22.26 24.04
N VAL A 6 11.59 21.90 23.48
CA VAL A 6 10.40 21.63 24.27
C VAL A 6 10.75 20.42 25.15
N ASP A 7 10.60 20.57 26.46
CA ASP A 7 10.81 19.46 27.41
C ASP A 7 9.64 18.47 27.24
N VAL A 8 9.84 17.49 26.36
CA VAL A 8 8.84 16.46 26.08
C VAL A 8 8.90 15.43 27.21
N HIS A 9 7.80 15.32 27.97
CA HIS A 9 7.68 14.36 29.08
C HIS A 9 6.42 13.49 28.94
N GLU A 10 6.41 12.35 29.62
CA GLU A 10 5.23 11.49 29.68
C GLU A 10 4.02 12.24 30.25
N GLY A 11 2.84 11.97 29.70
CA GLY A 11 1.59 12.65 30.05
C GLY A 11 1.38 14.00 29.36
N MET A 12 2.40 14.58 28.70
CA MET A 12 2.28 15.84 27.97
C MET A 12 1.26 15.71 26.83
N THR A 13 0.30 16.64 26.77
CA THR A 13 -0.57 16.79 25.61
C THR A 13 0.07 17.75 24.61
N CYS A 14 0.08 17.38 23.34
CA CYS A 14 0.62 18.19 22.26
C CYS A 14 -0.25 18.09 21.01
N GLN A 15 -0.11 19.07 20.12
CA GLN A 15 -0.60 18.96 18.76
C GLN A 15 0.57 18.54 17.87
N ILE A 16 0.37 17.44 17.15
CA ILE A 16 1.31 16.97 16.13
C ILE A 16 0.68 17.18 14.77
N THR A 17 1.53 17.19 13.74
CA THR A 17 1.06 17.17 12.36
C THR A 17 1.78 16.05 11.64
N LEU A 18 1.04 15.02 11.25
CA LEU A 18 1.56 13.97 10.37
C LEU A 18 1.54 14.50 8.94
N LYS A 19 2.71 14.51 8.30
CA LYS A 19 2.84 14.87 6.88
C LYS A 19 3.16 13.62 6.08
N ALA A 20 2.30 13.29 5.14
CA ALA A 20 2.51 12.24 4.16
C ALA A 20 2.39 12.88 2.78
N GLU A 21 3.54 13.14 2.15
CA GLU A 21 3.64 13.90 0.89
C GLU A 21 2.92 15.27 0.97
N ALA A 22 1.96 15.52 0.08
CA ALA A 22 1.17 16.75 0.05
C ALA A 22 0.07 16.79 1.12
N VAL A 23 -0.16 15.69 1.84
CA VAL A 23 -1.24 15.58 2.82
C VAL A 23 -0.72 15.84 4.23
N SER A 24 -1.47 16.63 4.99
CA SER A 24 -1.09 17.07 6.33
C SER A 24 -2.28 16.89 7.26
N PHE A 25 -2.09 16.10 8.31
CA PHE A 25 -3.12 15.75 9.29
C PHE A 25 -2.74 16.29 10.67
N PRO A 26 -3.40 17.35 11.16
CA PRO A 26 -3.25 17.75 12.55
C PRO A 26 -3.89 16.67 13.43
N LEU A 27 -3.20 16.30 14.51
CA LEU A 27 -3.69 15.35 15.50
C LEU A 27 -3.40 15.87 16.90
N ASN A 28 -4.37 15.70 17.80
CA ASN A 28 -4.16 15.82 19.22
C ASN A 28 -3.50 14.53 19.72
N ALA A 29 -2.38 14.66 20.42
CA ALA A 29 -1.63 13.53 20.95
C ALA A 29 -1.31 13.74 22.42
N LYS A 30 -1.17 12.62 23.14
CA LYS A 30 -0.59 12.59 24.48
C LYS A 30 0.64 11.70 24.47
N VAL A 31 1.75 12.17 25.03
CA VAL A 31 2.96 11.37 25.18
C VAL A 31 2.68 10.25 26.18
N ALA A 32 2.51 9.03 25.70
CA ALA A 32 2.18 7.88 26.51
C ALA A 32 3.42 7.26 27.18
N ARG A 33 4.57 7.29 26.49
CA ARG A 33 5.82 6.74 26.99
C ARG A 33 7.01 7.38 26.28
N ILE A 34 8.14 7.54 26.98
CA ILE A 34 9.42 7.90 26.37
C ILE A 34 10.45 6.81 26.66
N VAL A 35 11.14 6.35 25.62
CA VAL A 35 12.22 5.37 25.74
C VAL A 35 13.50 5.94 25.13
N ALA A 36 14.61 5.88 25.88
CA ALA A 36 15.91 6.23 25.35
C ALA A 36 16.35 5.24 24.26
N ALA A 37 16.81 5.76 23.13
CA ALA A 37 17.36 5.00 22.01
C ALA A 37 18.79 5.48 21.73
N GLY A 38 19.61 4.66 21.04
CA GLY A 38 21.04 4.95 20.87
C GLY A 38 21.38 6.33 20.31
N ALA A 39 20.51 6.91 19.46
CA ALA A 39 20.70 8.23 18.84
C ALA A 39 19.66 9.28 19.28
N GLY A 40 18.85 9.03 20.31
CA GLY A 40 17.80 9.97 20.72
C GLY A 40 16.76 9.36 21.67
N ALA A 41 15.52 9.82 21.57
CA ALA A 41 14.40 9.28 22.31
C ALA A 41 13.26 8.90 21.37
N VAL A 42 12.57 7.82 21.69
CA VAL A 42 11.34 7.39 21.01
C VAL A 42 10.17 7.70 21.93
N ALA A 43 9.24 8.51 21.45
CA ALA A 43 8.00 8.82 22.15
C ALA A 43 6.85 7.99 21.57
N GLY A 44 6.19 7.20 22.42
CA GLY A 44 4.90 6.59 22.11
C GLY A 44 3.80 7.63 22.28
N LEU A 45 2.92 7.76 21.29
CA LEU A 45 1.85 8.75 21.27
C LEU A 45 0.48 8.06 21.38
N ASP A 46 -0.33 8.51 22.34
CA ASP A 46 -1.74 8.17 22.44
C ASP A 46 -2.55 9.19 21.62
N LEU A 47 -3.31 8.67 20.65
CA LEU A 47 -4.12 9.44 19.70
C LEU A 47 -5.63 9.29 19.95
N THR A 48 -6.04 8.73 21.09
CA THR A 48 -7.45 8.45 21.40
C THR A 48 -8.32 9.70 21.55
N SER A 49 -7.72 10.86 21.80
CA SER A 49 -8.42 12.15 21.97
C SER A 49 -8.90 12.79 20.65
N ASN A 50 -8.54 12.23 19.50
CA ASN A 50 -8.97 12.73 18.18
C ASN A 50 -10.41 12.34 17.89
N ASP A 51 -11.11 13.19 17.13
CA ASP A 51 -12.51 12.93 16.78
C ASP A 51 -12.63 11.75 15.79
N TYR A 52 -13.87 11.38 15.44
CA TYR A 52 -14.10 10.27 14.50
C TYR A 52 -13.55 10.57 13.10
N LYS A 53 -13.66 11.82 12.64
CA LYS A 53 -13.25 12.22 11.28
C LYS A 53 -11.72 12.17 11.16
N GLU A 54 -11.01 12.73 12.13
CA GLU A 54 -9.54 12.73 12.20
C GLU A 54 -8.99 11.29 12.24
N ARG A 55 -9.55 10.44 13.10
CA ARG A 55 -9.16 9.03 13.19
C ARG A 55 -9.44 8.28 11.88
N ARG A 56 -10.58 8.53 11.24
CA ARG A 56 -10.92 7.91 9.95
C ARG A 56 -9.92 8.31 8.87
N CYS A 57 -9.56 9.59 8.76
CA CYS A 57 -8.56 10.05 7.80
C CYS A 57 -7.19 9.39 8.06
N LEU A 58 -6.77 9.27 9.32
CA LEU A 58 -5.54 8.57 9.69
C LEU A 58 -5.59 7.10 9.24
N VAL A 59 -6.70 6.40 9.51
CA VAL A 59 -6.87 5.00 9.09
C VAL A 59 -6.77 4.86 7.58
N GLN A 60 -7.41 5.73 6.79
CA GLN A 60 -7.34 5.69 5.33
C GLN A 60 -5.91 5.85 4.78
N VAL A 61 -5.06 6.63 5.46
CA VAL A 61 -3.64 6.77 5.08
C VAL A 61 -2.82 5.54 5.49
N LEU A 62 -3.15 4.93 6.62
CA LEU A 62 -2.46 3.75 7.13
C LEU A 62 -2.87 2.46 6.41
N GLU A 63 -4.07 2.40 5.81
CA GLU A 63 -4.57 1.24 5.06
C GLU A 63 -3.57 0.69 4.02
N PRO A 64 -3.05 1.48 3.07
CA PRO A 64 -2.07 0.97 2.10
C PRO A 64 -0.74 0.52 2.72
N ILE A 65 -0.30 1.17 3.80
CA ILE A 65 0.89 0.72 4.55
C ILE A 65 0.62 -0.65 5.17
N SER A 66 -0.54 -0.80 5.82
CA SER A 66 -0.97 -2.08 6.38
C SER A 66 -1.14 -3.14 5.30
N MET A 67 -1.61 -2.77 4.10
CA MET A 67 -1.74 -3.71 2.99
C MET A 67 -0.38 -4.28 2.61
N GLY A 68 0.62 -3.44 2.34
CA GLY A 68 1.98 -3.90 2.05
C GLY A 68 2.54 -4.78 3.17
N ALA A 69 2.42 -4.33 4.42
CA ALA A 69 3.09 -4.95 5.56
C ALA A 69 2.48 -6.29 5.98
N THR A 70 1.27 -6.60 5.50
CA THR A 70 0.55 -7.83 5.85
C THR A 70 0.42 -8.81 4.70
N LEU A 71 1.03 -8.53 3.53
CA LEU A 71 1.06 -9.48 2.41
C LEU A 71 1.71 -10.79 2.81
N LYS A 72 0.98 -11.89 2.61
CA LYS A 72 1.45 -13.26 2.86
C LYS A 72 1.15 -14.13 1.66
N GLN A 73 2.14 -14.93 1.28
CA GLN A 73 1.98 -15.87 0.18
C GLN A 73 0.93 -16.93 0.51
N VAL A 74 0.08 -17.22 -0.47
CA VAL A 74 -0.91 -18.29 -0.44
C VAL A 74 -0.24 -19.60 -0.85
N SER A 75 -0.73 -20.73 -0.33
CA SER A 75 -0.27 -22.03 -0.85
C SER A 75 -0.41 -22.06 -2.39
N PRO A 76 0.66 -22.38 -3.14
CA PRO A 76 0.61 -22.47 -4.60
C PRO A 76 -0.50 -23.40 -5.11
N GLU A 77 -0.83 -24.44 -4.35
CA GLU A 77 -1.88 -25.43 -4.68
C GLU A 77 -3.30 -24.81 -4.68
N ALA A 78 -3.49 -23.70 -3.95
CA ALA A 78 -4.76 -22.98 -3.88
C ALA A 78 -4.88 -21.91 -4.97
N VAL A 79 -3.86 -21.73 -5.82
CA VAL A 79 -3.86 -20.74 -6.91
C VAL A 79 -4.15 -21.45 -8.23
N SER A 80 -5.29 -21.12 -8.84
CA SER A 80 -5.65 -21.62 -10.18
C SER A 80 -4.65 -21.11 -11.22
N GLN A 81 -4.12 -22.04 -12.02
CA GLN A 81 -3.18 -21.74 -13.10
C GLN A 81 -3.95 -21.71 -14.43
N THR A 82 -3.99 -20.55 -15.09
CA THR A 82 -4.76 -20.36 -16.33
C THR A 82 -3.87 -20.27 -17.56
N GLU A 83 -2.61 -19.87 -17.40
CA GLU A 83 -1.65 -19.64 -18.49
C GLU A 83 -0.62 -20.78 -18.52
N SER A 84 -0.38 -21.40 -19.68
CA SER A 84 0.51 -22.57 -19.78
C SER A 84 1.98 -22.24 -19.53
N ASP A 85 2.40 -21.02 -19.84
CA ASP A 85 3.80 -20.60 -19.85
C ASP A 85 4.18 -19.81 -18.59
N LEU A 86 3.20 -19.57 -17.70
CA LEU A 86 3.36 -18.77 -16.50
C LEU A 86 2.89 -19.54 -15.26
N VAL A 87 3.63 -19.37 -14.16
CA VAL A 87 3.16 -19.73 -12.81
C VAL A 87 2.61 -18.48 -12.14
N ALA A 88 1.34 -18.54 -11.75
CA ALA A 88 0.71 -17.55 -10.90
C ALA A 88 1.01 -17.85 -9.42
N LEU A 89 1.61 -16.87 -8.74
CA LEU A 89 1.75 -16.81 -7.29
C LEU A 89 0.79 -15.75 -6.75
N ARG A 90 0.23 -15.99 -5.56
CA ARG A 90 -0.72 -15.06 -4.93
C ARG A 90 -0.28 -14.73 -3.52
N TYR A 91 -0.45 -13.46 -3.16
CA TYR A 91 -0.25 -12.92 -1.83
C TYR A 91 -1.54 -12.26 -1.39
N TYR A 92 -2.04 -12.58 -0.19
CA TYR A 92 -3.16 -11.87 0.41
C TYR A 92 -2.64 -10.92 1.48
N SER A 93 -3.16 -9.70 1.47
CA SER A 93 -3.15 -8.85 2.64
C SER A 93 -4.53 -8.98 3.32
N SER A 94 -4.86 -8.16 4.31
CA SER A 94 -6.23 -8.03 4.86
C SER A 94 -7.35 -8.24 3.82
N ALA A 95 -8.54 -8.67 4.27
CA ALA A 95 -9.59 -9.39 3.53
C ALA A 95 -10.07 -8.85 2.16
N SER A 96 -9.63 -7.67 1.71
CA SER A 96 -10.04 -7.01 0.46
C SER A 96 -8.91 -6.69 -0.51
N SER A 97 -7.69 -7.21 -0.29
CA SER A 97 -6.54 -6.93 -1.18
C SER A 97 -5.71 -8.17 -1.52
N THR A 98 -5.32 -8.29 -2.79
CA THR A 98 -4.59 -9.44 -3.32
C THR A 98 -3.52 -8.98 -4.29
N LEU A 99 -2.31 -9.49 -4.17
CA LEU A 99 -1.26 -9.35 -5.17
C LEU A 99 -1.09 -10.69 -5.89
N THR A 100 -1.35 -10.72 -7.19
CA THR A 100 -1.02 -11.84 -8.06
C THR A 100 0.24 -11.50 -8.84
N VAL A 101 1.17 -12.45 -8.94
CA VAL A 101 2.43 -12.31 -9.66
C VAL A 101 2.53 -13.47 -10.63
N TRP A 102 2.87 -13.18 -11.88
CA TRP A 102 3.12 -14.20 -12.88
C TRP A 102 4.62 -14.32 -13.12
N ARG A 103 5.14 -15.54 -13.03
CA ARG A 103 6.54 -15.86 -13.32
C ARG A 103 6.64 -16.80 -14.51
N GLN A 104 7.70 -16.67 -15.31
CA GLN A 104 7.95 -17.56 -16.44
C GLN A 104 8.38 -18.95 -15.95
N ASN A 105 7.82 -20.00 -16.54
CA ASN A 105 8.17 -21.38 -16.18
C ASN A 105 9.62 -21.75 -16.51
N THR A 106 10.25 -21.05 -17.45
CA THR A 106 11.58 -21.39 -17.98
C THR A 106 12.73 -20.90 -17.12
N ASP A 107 12.62 -19.70 -16.55
CA ASP A 107 13.72 -19.03 -15.84
C ASP A 107 13.28 -18.35 -14.53
N ASP A 108 12.05 -18.61 -14.08
CA ASP A 108 11.44 -18.06 -12.86
C ASP A 108 11.42 -16.52 -12.81
N LYS A 109 11.63 -15.84 -13.95
CA LYS A 109 11.57 -14.38 -13.99
C LYS A 109 10.15 -13.89 -13.86
N ILE A 110 9.98 -12.81 -13.10
CA ILE A 110 8.70 -12.12 -12.97
C ILE A 110 8.33 -11.51 -14.33
N HIS A 111 7.22 -12.00 -14.89
CA HIS A 111 6.62 -11.52 -16.12
C HIS A 111 5.76 -10.27 -15.88
N GLY A 112 5.03 -10.25 -14.76
CA GLY A 112 4.18 -9.12 -14.40
C GLY A 112 3.47 -9.34 -13.06
N PHE A 113 2.72 -8.33 -12.63
CA PHE A 113 1.89 -8.37 -11.44
C PHE A 113 0.51 -7.74 -11.68
N GLU A 114 -0.42 -8.12 -10.83
CA GLU A 114 -1.72 -7.48 -10.63
C GLU A 114 -1.96 -7.32 -9.13
N LEU A 115 -2.18 -6.08 -8.70
CA LEU A 115 -2.61 -5.75 -7.36
C LEU A 115 -4.09 -5.38 -7.40
N HIS A 116 -4.92 -6.20 -6.77
CA HIS A 116 -6.34 -5.98 -6.59
C HIS A 116 -6.59 -5.32 -5.23
N VAL A 117 -7.27 -4.18 -5.23
CA VAL A 117 -7.64 -3.41 -4.03
C VAL A 117 -9.08 -2.94 -4.20
N GLN A 118 -9.99 -3.50 -3.39
CA GLN A 118 -11.43 -3.24 -3.51
C GLN A 118 -11.93 -3.50 -4.93
N ASP A 119 -12.29 -2.46 -5.67
CA ASP A 119 -12.89 -2.55 -7.00
C ASP A 119 -11.85 -2.27 -8.10
N TYR A 120 -10.59 -2.03 -7.72
CA TYR A 120 -9.50 -1.61 -8.61
C TYR A 120 -8.46 -2.70 -8.81
N TYR A 121 -8.00 -2.81 -10.05
CA TYR A 121 -6.90 -3.68 -10.45
C TYR A 121 -5.76 -2.85 -11.01
N ILE A 122 -4.60 -2.93 -10.37
CA ILE A 122 -3.37 -2.24 -10.77
C ILE A 122 -2.42 -3.26 -11.38
N ARG A 123 -2.20 -3.18 -12.69
CA ARG A 123 -1.38 -4.13 -13.45
C ARG A 123 -0.07 -3.50 -13.91
N SER A 124 1.01 -4.27 -13.83
CA SER A 124 2.26 -3.92 -14.51
C SER A 124 2.06 -3.86 -16.03
N THR A 125 2.84 -3.00 -16.68
CA THR A 125 3.04 -3.06 -18.13
C THR A 125 4.44 -3.60 -18.45
N PRO A 126 4.78 -3.91 -19.72
CA PRO A 126 6.15 -4.29 -20.08
C PRO A 126 7.21 -3.22 -19.81
N LYS A 127 6.81 -1.96 -19.55
CA LYS A 127 7.73 -0.83 -19.39
C LYS A 127 7.50 -0.13 -18.05
N ALA A 128 8.34 -0.45 -17.07
CA ALA A 128 8.38 0.31 -15.82
C ALA A 128 8.75 1.79 -16.06
N PRO A 129 8.20 2.76 -15.29
CA PRO A 129 7.29 2.58 -14.16
C PRO A 129 5.79 2.57 -14.54
N GLU A 130 5.45 2.29 -15.79
CA GLU A 130 4.06 2.40 -16.25
C GLU A 130 3.21 1.24 -15.69
N ILE A 131 2.11 1.60 -15.02
CA ILE A 131 1.04 0.72 -14.57
C ILE A 131 -0.28 1.09 -15.25
N LYS A 132 -1.13 0.10 -15.48
CA LYS A 132 -2.51 0.26 -15.95
C LYS A 132 -3.48 0.00 -14.80
N ILE A 133 -4.48 0.85 -14.68
CA ILE A 133 -5.47 0.79 -13.60
C ILE A 133 -6.82 0.48 -14.24
N TYR A 134 -7.47 -0.56 -13.74
CA TYR A 134 -8.79 -0.98 -14.16
C TYR A 134 -9.77 -0.89 -12.98
N ILE A 135 -11.04 -0.68 -13.28
CA ILE A 135 -12.14 -0.72 -12.30
C ILE A 135 -13.13 -1.82 -12.71
N ASP A 136 -13.66 -2.54 -11.73
CA ASP A 136 -14.79 -3.46 -11.91
C ASP A 136 -16.11 -2.75 -11.57
N GLU A 137 -16.80 -2.24 -12.59
CA GLU A 137 -18.04 -1.46 -12.40
C GLU A 137 -19.26 -2.34 -12.03
N ASN A 138 -19.15 -3.68 -12.06
CA ASN A 138 -20.30 -4.61 -12.00
C ASN A 138 -20.39 -5.46 -10.70
N HIS A 139 -19.89 -4.95 -9.58
CA HIS A 139 -19.81 -5.68 -8.30
C HIS A 139 -21.10 -6.38 -7.81
N ALA A 140 -22.28 -5.98 -8.29
CA ALA A 140 -23.57 -6.56 -7.87
C ALA A 140 -24.02 -7.82 -8.64
N GLU A 141 -23.49 -8.09 -9.85
CA GLU A 141 -24.00 -9.18 -10.71
C GLU A 141 -22.96 -10.24 -11.09
N ALA A 142 -21.65 -9.97 -10.91
CA ALA A 142 -20.60 -10.89 -11.32
C ALA A 142 -20.25 -11.93 -10.23
N LYS A 143 -21.05 -13.00 -10.16
CA LYS A 143 -20.59 -14.31 -9.64
C LYS A 143 -19.77 -15.09 -10.68
N THR A 144 -19.18 -14.41 -11.65
CA THR A 144 -18.54 -15.03 -12.80
C THR A 144 -17.11 -14.55 -12.91
N THR A 145 -16.20 -15.52 -13.06
CA THR A 145 -14.75 -15.40 -13.27
C THR A 145 -14.35 -14.71 -14.58
N ASP A 146 -15.26 -13.95 -15.20
CA ASP A 146 -15.03 -13.31 -16.50
C ASP A 146 -14.50 -11.89 -16.30
N PHE A 147 -13.24 -11.69 -16.71
CA PHE A 147 -12.53 -10.42 -16.79
C PHE A 147 -13.15 -9.40 -17.77
N GLY A 148 -14.32 -9.69 -18.35
CA GLY A 148 -14.97 -8.91 -19.41
C GLY A 148 -15.57 -7.57 -18.96
N SER A 149 -15.71 -7.31 -17.65
CA SER A 149 -16.24 -6.05 -17.12
C SER A 149 -15.18 -4.99 -16.78
N LEU A 150 -13.89 -5.31 -16.90
CA LEU A 150 -12.83 -4.39 -16.47
C LEU A 150 -12.67 -3.21 -17.42
N ARG A 151 -12.92 -2.00 -16.92
CA ARG A 151 -12.73 -0.76 -17.69
C ARG A 151 -11.38 -0.14 -17.36
N LEU A 152 -10.58 0.16 -18.39
CA LEU A 152 -9.33 0.90 -18.23
C LEU A 152 -9.63 2.35 -17.81
N ARG A 153 -9.09 2.76 -16.68
CA ARG A 153 -9.18 4.14 -16.19
C ARG A 153 -8.19 5.01 -16.94
N GLN A 154 -8.64 6.19 -17.38
CA GLN A 154 -7.76 7.18 -17.98
C GLN A 154 -6.94 7.89 -16.88
N ASN A 155 -5.86 8.58 -17.27
CA ASN A 155 -4.93 9.23 -16.34
C ASN A 155 -5.55 10.50 -15.71
N ASP A 156 -6.58 10.31 -14.90
CA ASP A 156 -7.28 11.36 -14.15
C ASP A 156 -6.78 11.41 -12.69
N GLU A 157 -7.41 12.28 -11.89
CA GLU A 157 -7.06 12.48 -10.48
C GLU A 157 -7.14 11.21 -9.63
N GLU A 158 -8.16 10.37 -9.85
CA GLU A 158 -8.34 9.13 -9.11
C GLU A 158 -7.31 8.08 -9.53
N ALA A 159 -6.89 8.04 -10.79
CA ALA A 159 -5.79 7.19 -11.24
C ALA A 159 -4.45 7.62 -10.60
N ARG A 160 -4.24 8.92 -10.39
CA ARG A 160 -3.08 9.44 -9.66
C ARG A 160 -3.10 9.06 -8.17
N GLU A 161 -4.25 9.09 -7.51
CA GLU A 161 -4.36 8.60 -6.12
C GLU A 161 -4.13 7.09 -6.01
N LEU A 162 -4.58 6.30 -6.99
CA LEU A 162 -4.29 4.86 -7.02
C LEU A 162 -2.80 4.56 -7.27
N ARG A 163 -2.09 5.41 -8.01
CA ARG A 163 -0.61 5.36 -8.09
C ARG A 163 0.04 5.68 -6.75
N ARG A 164 -0.48 6.66 -6.01
CA ARG A 164 -0.07 6.96 -4.62
C ARG A 164 -0.25 5.77 -3.69
N LEU A 165 -1.43 5.17 -3.74
CA LEU A 165 -1.74 3.96 -2.99
C LEU A 165 -0.75 2.83 -3.32
N TYR A 166 -0.49 2.57 -4.61
CA TYR A 166 0.50 1.57 -5.03
C TYR A 166 1.89 1.84 -4.44
N ASN A 167 2.35 3.09 -4.52
CA ASN A 167 3.66 3.46 -4.00
C ASN A 167 3.80 3.23 -2.50
N TRP A 168 2.77 3.55 -1.71
CA TRP A 168 2.78 3.31 -0.27
C TRP A 168 2.77 1.82 0.06
N ILE A 169 2.04 1.00 -0.70
CA ILE A 169 2.05 -0.47 -0.55
C ILE A 169 3.45 -1.01 -0.86
N ALA A 170 4.02 -0.66 -2.02
CA ALA A 170 5.33 -1.13 -2.45
C ALA A 170 6.44 -0.71 -1.48
N LEU A 171 6.34 0.46 -0.84
CA LEU A 171 7.32 0.92 0.15
C LEU A 171 7.33 0.11 1.46
N HIS A 172 6.23 -0.57 1.78
CA HIS A 172 6.02 -1.19 3.09
C HIS A 172 5.72 -2.68 2.98
N LEU A 173 6.29 -3.38 1.99
CA LEU A 173 6.09 -4.81 1.80
C LEU A 173 6.57 -5.61 3.02
N SER A 174 5.81 -6.66 3.36
CA SER A 174 6.16 -7.64 4.39
C SER A 174 7.48 -8.35 4.09
N ASP A 175 8.18 -8.79 5.14
CA ASP A 175 9.36 -9.68 5.04
C ASP A 175 9.03 -11.06 4.43
N GLN A 176 7.75 -11.41 4.31
CA GLN A 176 7.28 -12.61 3.60
C GLN A 176 7.29 -12.45 2.08
N VAL A 177 7.49 -11.23 1.56
CA VAL A 177 7.63 -10.98 0.13
C VAL A 177 9.10 -11.18 -0.26
N PRO A 178 9.40 -12.08 -1.23
CA PRO A 178 10.77 -12.30 -1.69
C PRO A 178 11.46 -11.03 -2.20
N ASP A 179 12.77 -10.92 -1.97
CA ASP A 179 13.56 -9.74 -2.33
C ASP A 179 13.46 -9.38 -3.81
N ASP A 180 13.49 -10.37 -4.71
CA ASP A 180 13.39 -10.15 -6.15
C ASP A 180 12.03 -9.57 -6.57
N LEU A 181 10.95 -10.00 -5.89
CA LEU A 181 9.61 -9.45 -6.08
C LEU A 181 9.49 -8.04 -5.50
N ASN A 182 10.07 -7.79 -4.33
CA ASN A 182 10.16 -6.45 -3.77
C ASN A 182 10.86 -5.51 -4.76
N GLU A 183 12.08 -5.86 -5.20
CA GLU A 183 12.83 -5.11 -6.21
C GLU A 183 12.05 -4.91 -7.51
N PHE A 184 11.28 -5.92 -7.96
CA PHE A 184 10.44 -5.80 -9.15
C PHE A 184 9.33 -4.77 -8.96
N LEU A 185 8.61 -4.81 -7.83
CA LEU A 185 7.56 -3.85 -7.51
C LEU A 185 8.11 -2.43 -7.34
N GLN A 186 9.29 -2.26 -6.73
CA GLN A 186 9.91 -0.93 -6.59
C GLN A 186 10.09 -0.22 -7.94
N ARG A 187 10.35 -0.95 -9.04
CA ARG A 187 10.57 -0.36 -10.38
C ARG A 187 9.33 0.37 -10.92
N TYR A 188 8.13 0.00 -10.46
CA TYR A 188 6.88 0.59 -10.92
C TYR A 188 6.42 1.78 -10.09
N ARG A 189 7.19 2.17 -9.08
CA ARG A 189 6.89 3.36 -8.30
C ARG A 189 7.16 4.61 -9.13
N THR A 190 6.23 5.56 -9.08
CA THR A 190 6.41 6.89 -9.70
C THR A 190 6.91 7.91 -8.69
N GLU A 191 7.77 8.85 -9.08
CA GLU A 191 8.08 9.99 -8.21
C GLU A 191 6.82 10.87 -8.05
N PHE A 192 6.52 11.31 -6.82
CA PHE A 192 5.45 12.28 -6.58
C PHE A 192 6.03 13.68 -6.60
N GLY A 193 5.53 14.54 -7.51
CA GLY A 193 5.86 15.98 -7.52
C GLY A 193 6.41 16.55 -8.83
N SER A 194 6.28 15.86 -9.97
CA SER A 194 6.84 16.31 -11.26
C SER A 194 5.83 16.89 -12.25
N ASP A 195 4.57 17.10 -11.84
CA ASP A 195 3.53 17.74 -12.65
C ASP A 195 3.12 19.09 -12.07
#